data_AF-A0A925TE94-F1
#
_entry.id   AF-A0A925TE94-F1
#
_cell.length_a   1.000
_cell.length_b   1.000
_cell.length_c   1.000
_cell.angle_alpha   90.00
_cell.angle_beta   90.00
_cell.angle_gamma   90.00
#
_symmetry.space_group_name_H-M   'P 1'
#
loop_
_entity.id
_entity.type
_entity.pdbx_description
1 polymer ?
#
loop_
_entity_poly.entity_id
_entity_poly.type
_entity_poly.pdbx_seq_one_letter_code
_entity_poly.pdbx_strand_id
1 'polypeptide(L)'
;PFEPDLFAQGFINNILNPKGTLFYLGFFTMVITPETSLGATLLLVAITISISASFWLGFVYTLDFHAVRKVLERGQRTVARIFGGLLIFLGIRVAIMER
;
A
#
# COMPACT_ATOMS: atom_id res chain seq x y z
N PRO A 1 10.74 15.62 22.33
CA PRO A 1 10.42 15.29 20.92
C PRO A 1 9.79 13.89 20.87
N PHE A 2 8.46 13.81 20.87
CA PHE A 2 7.74 12.55 20.71
C PHE A 2 7.84 12.14 19.24
N GLU A 3 8.80 11.27 18.92
CA GLU A 3 8.74 10.54 17.65
C GLU A 3 7.52 9.62 17.76
N PRO A 4 6.51 9.74 16.88
CA PRO A 4 5.40 8.80 16.89
C PRO A 4 5.96 7.40 16.61
N ASP A 5 5.49 6.40 17.36
CA ASP A 5 5.88 5.00 17.12
C ASP A 5 5.68 4.66 15.64
N LEU A 6 6.76 4.34 14.94
CA LEU A 6 6.76 4.05 13.49
C LEU A 6 5.74 2.95 13.15
N PHE A 7 5.53 2.01 14.08
CA PHE A 7 4.48 1.00 13.99
C PHE A 7 3.08 1.61 14.00
N ALA A 8 2.79 2.51 14.94
CA ALA A 8 1.49 3.17 15.04
C ALA A 8 1.22 4.05 13.80
N GLN A 9 2.23 4.78 13.32
CA GLN A 9 2.11 5.59 12.10
C GLN A 9 1.82 4.70 10.88
N GLY A 10 2.55 3.59 10.72
CA GLY A 10 2.34 2.64 9.63
C GLY A 10 0.96 1.98 9.70
N PHE A 11 0.54 1.56 10.90
CA PHE A 11 -0.76 0.94 11.15
C PHE A 11 -1.92 1.88 10.84
N ILE A 12 -1.89 3.11 11.37
CA ILE A 12 -2.91 4.13 11.13
C ILE A 12 -2.95 4.48 9.64
N ASN A 13 -1.80 4.68 8.98
CA ASN A 13 -1.74 4.98 7.56
C ASN A 13 -2.32 3.82 6.71
N ASN A 14 -2.12 2.56 7.11
CA ASN A 14 -2.68 1.42 6.40
C ASN A 14 -4.21 1.34 6.56
N ILE A 15 -4.72 1.50 7.79
CA ILE A 15 -6.17 1.46 8.08
C ILE A 15 -6.91 2.63 7.42
N LEU A 16 -6.35 3.83 7.51
CA LEU A 16 -6.96 5.03 6.94
C LEU A 16 -6.83 5.11 5.42
N ASN A 17 -6.11 4.19 4.77
CA ASN A 17 -5.98 4.17 3.31
C ASN A 17 -7.09 3.30 2.69
N PRO A 18 -8.19 3.90 2.19
CA PRO A 18 -9.31 3.13 1.66
C PRO A 18 -8.96 2.39 0.37
N LYS A 19 -7.82 2.70 -0.27
CA LYS A 19 -7.44 2.13 -1.57
C LYS A 19 -7.31 0.61 -1.51
N GLY A 20 -6.76 0.07 -0.42
CA GLY A 20 -6.64 -1.37 -0.23
C GLY A 20 -8.02 -2.03 -0.12
N THR A 21 -8.88 -1.49 0.74
CA THR A 21 -10.24 -1.99 0.95
C THR A 21 -11.08 -1.92 -0.33
N LEU A 22 -11.02 -0.82 -1.08
CA LEU A 22 -11.75 -0.67 -2.34
C LEU A 22 -11.26 -1.63 -3.41
N PHE A 23 -9.96 -1.92 -3.48
CA PHE A 23 -9.42 -2.93 -4.39
C PHE A 23 -9.97 -4.33 -4.07
N TYR A 24 -9.89 -4.78 -2.82
CA TYR A 24 -10.40 -6.09 -2.44
C TYR A 24 -11.91 -6.20 -2.59
N LEU A 25 -12.65 -5.14 -2.25
CA LEU A 25 -14.08 -5.08 -2.48
C LEU A 25 -14.41 -5.26 -3.96
N GLY A 26 -13.77 -4.50 -4.85
CA GLY A 26 -14.00 -4.62 -6.30
C GLY A 26 -13.59 -5.97 -6.90
N PHE A 27 -12.48 -6.53 -6.43
CA PHE A 27 -12.04 -7.87 -6.85
C PHE A 27 -13.03 -8.95 -6.41
N PHE A 28 -13.43 -8.93 -5.14
CA PHE A 28 -14.35 -9.92 -4.60
C PHE A 28 -15.76 -9.78 -5.16
N THR A 29 -16.26 -8.58 -5.44
CA THR A 29 -17.58 -8.43 -6.09
C THR A 29 -17.58 -8.93 -7.54
N MET A 30 -16.44 -8.91 -8.24
CA MET A 30 -16.33 -9.46 -9.59
C MET A 30 -16.26 -10.99 -9.61
N VAL A 31 -15.65 -11.59 -8.57
CA VAL A 31 -15.37 -13.03 -8.51
C VAL A 31 -16.44 -13.81 -7.73
N ILE A 32 -17.00 -13.21 -6.67
CA ILE A 32 -18.01 -13.84 -5.81
C ILE A 32 -19.39 -13.42 -6.30
N THR A 33 -20.12 -14.38 -6.85
CA THR A 33 -21.53 -14.22 -7.19
C THR A 33 -22.43 -14.75 -6.06
N PRO A 34 -23.73 -14.38 -6.01
CA PRO A 34 -24.67 -14.90 -5.00
C PRO A 34 -24.80 -16.42 -4.95
N GLU A 35 -24.48 -17.11 -6.04
CA GLU A 35 -24.51 -18.57 -6.21
C GLU A 35 -23.21 -19.24 -5.75
N THR A 36 -22.18 -18.46 -5.41
CA THR A 36 -20.89 -18.96 -4.94
C THR A 36 -21.05 -19.54 -3.54
N SER A 37 -20.66 -20.82 -3.37
CA SER A 37 -20.75 -21.47 -2.07
C SER A 37 -19.82 -20.82 -1.04
N LEU A 38 -20.22 -20.84 0.24
CA LEU A 38 -19.40 -20.30 1.33
C LEU A 38 -18.00 -20.94 1.36
N GLY A 39 -17.90 -22.24 1.08
CA GLY A 39 -16.61 -22.95 1.02
C GLY A 39 -15.70 -22.44 -0.09
N ALA A 40 -16.25 -22.18 -1.29
CA ALA A 40 -15.47 -21.62 -2.40
C ALA A 40 -15.00 -20.18 -2.09
N THR A 41 -15.86 -19.36 -1.51
CA THR A 41 -15.51 -18.00 -1.06
C THR A 41 -14.39 -18.01 -0.04
N LEU A 42 -14.49 -18.84 1.01
CA LEU A 42 -13.44 -18.94 2.04
C LEU A 42 -12.11 -19.41 1.44
N LEU A 43 -12.14 -20.36 0.51
CA LEU A 43 -10.94 -20.84 -0.17
C LEU A 43 -10.29 -19.72 -1.01
N LEU A 44 -11.08 -18.96 -1.77
CA LEU A 44 -10.58 -17.83 -2.57
C LEU A 44 -9.96 -16.74 -1.70
N VAL A 45 -10.62 -16.39 -0.59
CA VAL A 45 -10.09 -15.41 0.38
C VAL A 45 -8.79 -15.92 0.99
N ALA A 46 -8.75 -17.18 1.42
CA ALA A 46 -7.55 -17.79 2.01
C ALA A 46 -6.37 -17.77 1.02
N ILE A 47 -6.58 -18.20 -0.23
CA ILE A 47 -5.54 -18.18 -1.27
C ILE A 47 -5.03 -16.75 -1.51
N THR A 48 -5.95 -15.79 -1.63
CA THR A 48 -5.60 -14.38 -1.88
C THR A 48 -4.75 -13.81 -0.75
N ILE A 49 -5.13 -14.07 0.50
CA ILE A 49 -4.39 -13.63 1.69
C ILE A 49 -3.03 -14.32 1.75
N SER A 50 -2.97 -15.64 1.55
CA SER A 50 -1.72 -16.40 1.60
C SER A 50 -0.72 -15.94 0.54
N ILE A 51 -1.15 -15.80 -0.71
CA ILE A 51 -0.28 -15.32 -1.80
C ILE A 51 0.21 -13.90 -1.49
N SER A 52 -0.69 -13.00 -1.09
CA SER A 52 -0.34 -11.61 -0.78
C SER A 52 0.64 -11.51 0.38
N ALA A 53 0.42 -12.27 1.45
CA ALA A 53 1.31 -12.30 2.61
C ALA A 53 2.68 -12.89 2.27
N SER A 54 2.72 -14.02 1.55
CA SER A 54 3.97 -14.64 1.10
C SER A 54 4.76 -13.71 0.18
N PHE A 55 4.07 -13.07 -0.78
CA PHE A 55 4.69 -12.07 -1.65
C PHE A 55 5.24 -10.90 -0.83
N TRP A 56 4.47 -10.35 0.10
CA TRP A 56 4.89 -9.19 0.90
C TRP A 56 6.11 -9.51 1.78
N LEU A 57 6.07 -10.64 2.49
CA LEU A 57 7.19 -11.07 3.32
C LEU A 57 8.44 -11.36 2.48
N GLY A 58 8.28 -12.05 1.35
CA GLY A 58 9.37 -12.29 0.41
C GLY A 58 9.95 -11.00 -0.15
N PHE A 59 9.08 -10.07 -0.56
CA PHE A 59 9.49 -8.75 -1.05
C PHE A 59 10.25 -7.97 0.00
N VAL A 60 9.74 -7.85 1.23
CA VAL A 60 10.43 -7.15 2.33
C VAL A 60 11.78 -7.79 2.62
N TYR A 61 11.86 -9.13 2.63
CA TYR A 61 13.13 -9.82 2.80
C TYR A 61 14.14 -9.47 1.68
N THR A 62 13.69 -9.30 0.44
CA THR A 62 14.58 -8.86 -0.64
C THR A 62 15.13 -7.45 -0.46
N LEU A 63 14.39 -6.57 0.21
CA LEU A 63 14.84 -5.20 0.49
C LEU A 63 15.97 -5.17 1.53
N ASP A 64 16.09 -6.21 2.36
CA ASP A 64 17.12 -6.31 3.39
C ASP A 64 18.49 -6.72 2.83
N PHE A 65 18.54 -7.24 1.58
CA PHE A 65 19.81 -7.51 0.92
C PHE A 65 20.63 -6.23 0.73
N HIS A 66 21.88 -6.23 1.20
CA HIS A 66 22.79 -5.08 1.14
C HIS A 66 22.90 -4.41 -0.24
N ALA A 67 22.90 -5.19 -1.31
CA ALA A 67 22.97 -4.66 -2.68
C ALA A 67 21.71 -3.86 -3.05
N VAL A 68 20.52 -4.39 -2.72
CA VAL A 68 19.22 -3.77 -2.99
C VAL A 68 19.07 -2.51 -2.14
N ARG A 69 19.35 -2.61 -0.84
CA ARG A 69 19.30 -1.49 0.10
C ARG A 69 20.17 -0.32 -0.34
N LYS A 70 21.40 -0.56 -0.77
CA LYS A 70 22.32 0.50 -1.24
C LYS A 70 21.80 1.24 -2.46
N VAL A 71 21.11 0.54 -3.37
CA VAL A 71 20.48 1.17 -4.54
C VAL A 71 19.28 2.01 -4.11
N LEU A 72 18.45 1.49 -3.21
CA LEU A 72 17.28 2.20 -2.68
C LEU A 72 17.69 3.48 -1.95
N GLU A 73 18.67 3.41 -1.05
CA GLU A 73 19.17 4.55 -0.27
C GLU A 73 19.71 5.67 -1.19
N ARG A 74 20.37 5.32 -2.28
CA ARG A 74 20.84 6.29 -3.29
C ARG A 74 19.69 6.99 -4.01
N GLY A 75 18.62 6.27 -4.33
CA GLY A 75 17.44 6.80 -5.02
C GLY A 75 16.46 7.54 -4.10
N GLN A 76 16.41 7.18 -2.82
CA GLN A 76 15.40 7.63 -1.86
C GLN A 76 15.31 9.16 -1.77
N ARG A 77 16.45 9.85 -1.72
CA ARG A 77 16.47 11.32 -1.64
C ARG A 77 15.92 11.99 -2.89
N THR A 78 16.25 11.47 -4.07
CA THR A 78 15.78 11.99 -5.35
C THR A 78 14.28 11.77 -5.50
N VAL A 79 13.82 10.55 -5.21
CA VAL A 79 12.40 10.18 -5.22
C VAL A 79 11.60 11.06 -4.26
N ALA A 80 12.06 11.23 -3.02
CA ALA A 80 11.39 12.06 -2.03
C ALA A 80 11.26 13.52 -2.48
N ARG A 81 12.30 14.10 -3.12
CA ARG A 81 12.25 15.47 -3.65
C ARG A 81 11.27 15.61 -4.81
N ILE A 82 11.23 14.64 -5.71
CA ILE A 82 10.31 14.65 -6.86
C ILE A 82 8.87 14.59 -6.36
N PHE A 83 8.53 13.59 -5.54
CA PHE A 83 7.16 13.46 -5.01
C PHE A 83 6.76 14.62 -4.11
N GLY A 84 7.67 15.09 -3.23
CA GLY A 84 7.42 16.27 -2.41
C GLY A 84 7.15 17.51 -3.26
N GLY A 85 7.95 17.75 -4.30
CA GLY A 85 7.74 18.85 -5.23
C GLY A 85 6.41 18.73 -6.00
N LEU A 86 6.08 17.53 -6.49
CA LEU A 86 4.81 17.27 -7.17
C LEU A 86 3.60 17.49 -6.26
N LEU A 87 3.66 17.05 -5.00
CA LEU A 87 2.59 17.24 -4.03
C LEU A 87 2.41 18.71 -3.65
N ILE A 88 3.50 19.46 -3.47
CA ILE A 88 3.43 20.91 -3.23
C ILE A 88 2.81 21.62 -4.44
N PHE A 89 3.28 21.31 -5.65
CA PHE A 89 2.73 21.87 -6.88
C PHE A 89 1.23 21.57 -7.03
N LEU A 90 0.83 20.31 -6.80
CA LEU A 90 -0.57 19.90 -6.85
C LEU A 90 -1.40 20.64 -5.79
N GLY A 91 -0.89 20.74 -4.56
CA GLY A 91 -1.56 21.48 -3.48
C GLY A 91 -1.77 22.96 -3.82
N ILE A 92 -0.77 23.62 -4.40
CA ILE A 92 -0.91 25.00 -4.89
C ILE A 92 -1.95 25.09 -6.00
N ARG A 93 -1.92 24.15 -6.97
CA ARG A 93 -2.88 24.12 -8.08
C ARG A 93 -4.31 23.94 -7.61
N VAL A 94 -4.55 23.06 -6.63
CA VAL A 94 -5.87 22.85 -6.02
C VAL A 94 -6.31 24.11 -5.28
N ALA A 95 -5.46 24.70 -4.44
CA ALA A 95 -5.80 25.91 -3.68
C ALA A 95 -6.11 27.13 -4.57
N ILE A 96 -5.51 27.21 -5.76
CA ILE A 96 -5.84 28.24 -6.76
C ILE A 96 -7.14 27.91 -7.50
N MET A 97 -7.44 26.62 -7.74
CA MET A 97 -8.65 26.18 -8.45
C MET A 97 -9.92 26.20 -7.58
N GLU A 98 -9.77 26.08 -6.26
CA GLU A 98 -10.84 26.25 -5.27
C GLU A 98 -11.14 27.72 -4.93
N ARG A 99 -10.59 28.67 -5.71
CA ARG A 99 -10.98 30.10 -5.70
C ARG A 99 -11.74 30.46 -6.97
#